data_AF-A0A8X6UPN8-F1
#
_entry.id   AF-A0A8X6UPN8-F1
#
_cell.length_a   1.000
_cell.length_b   1.000
_cell.length_c   1.000
_cell.angle_alpha   90.00
_cell.angle_beta   90.00
_cell.angle_gamma   90.00
#
_symmetry.space_group_name_H-M   'P 1'
#
loop_
_entity.id
_entity.type
_entity.pdbx_description
1 polymer ?
#
loop_
_entity_poly.entity_id
_entity_poly.type
_entity_poly.pdbx_seq_one_letter_code
_entity_poly.pdbx_strand_id
1 'polypeptide(L)'
;MESDLESLPDQDMRSHSSSSRASTPTQPENFYSTCQKKKLIELELKTYTDSIDHTQILIKNLDRQGLQNHPIYTNNCKMIQGLIHQRELLT
;
A
#
# COMPACT_ATOMS: atom_id res chain seq x y z
N MET A 1 -28.11 -18.18 -56.53
CA MET A 1 -27.71 -17.72 -55.19
C MET A 1 -28.87 -16.88 -54.71
N GLU A 2 -29.92 -17.60 -54.32
CA GLU A 2 -30.25 -17.91 -52.91
C GLU A 2 -31.05 -16.72 -52.36
N SER A 3 -32.38 -16.73 -52.50
CA SER A 3 -33.34 -17.46 -51.64
C SER A 3 -33.13 -17.12 -50.17
N ASP A 4 -34.12 -16.76 -49.38
CA ASP A 4 -35.55 -16.51 -49.52
C ASP A 4 -35.99 -16.18 -48.08
N LEU A 5 -37.27 -15.88 -47.90
CA LEU A 5 -38.01 -15.91 -46.64
C LEU A 5 -37.77 -14.71 -45.73
N GLU A 6 -38.58 -13.65 -45.83
CA GLU A 6 -40.00 -13.58 -45.45
C GLU A 6 -40.28 -13.81 -43.95
N SER A 7 -41.17 -12.92 -43.48
CA SER A 7 -42.13 -13.11 -42.40
C SER A 7 -41.71 -12.70 -40.99
N LEU A 8 -41.94 -11.39 -40.74
CA LEU A 8 -42.73 -10.84 -39.62
C LEU A 8 -43.85 -11.82 -39.14
N PRO A 9 -44.37 -11.78 -37.88
CA PRO A 9 -44.83 -10.54 -37.27
C PRO A 9 -44.77 -10.38 -35.73
N ASP A 10 -44.96 -9.11 -35.36
CA ASP A 10 -45.63 -8.48 -34.22
C ASP A 10 -46.02 -9.23 -32.93
N GLN A 11 -46.08 -8.42 -31.86
CA GLN A 11 -46.83 -8.61 -30.61
C GLN A 11 -46.22 -9.62 -29.60
N ASP A 12 -46.17 -9.40 -28.28
CA ASP A 12 -46.73 -8.36 -27.42
C ASP A 12 -46.21 -8.60 -25.98
N MET A 13 -46.53 -7.66 -25.08
CA MET A 13 -46.85 -7.92 -23.66
C MET A 13 -45.73 -8.15 -22.63
N ARG A 14 -45.44 -7.05 -21.91
CA ARG A 14 -45.76 -6.84 -20.48
C ARG A 14 -45.42 -7.96 -19.47
N SER A 15 -44.51 -7.65 -18.54
CA SER A 15 -44.51 -8.19 -17.16
C SER A 15 -43.87 -7.14 -16.23
N HIS A 16 -44.66 -6.36 -15.51
CA HIS A 16 -45.14 -6.61 -14.14
C HIS A 16 -44.02 -6.65 -13.08
N SER A 17 -43.92 -5.53 -12.37
CA SER A 17 -43.93 -5.43 -10.92
C SER A 17 -42.75 -5.98 -10.09
N SER A 18 -42.33 -5.10 -9.18
CA SER A 18 -41.95 -5.40 -7.79
C SER A 18 -40.51 -5.79 -7.48
N SER A 19 -39.88 -4.85 -6.77
CA SER A 19 -39.17 -5.12 -5.52
C SER A 19 -38.05 -6.16 -5.56
N SER A 20 -36.82 -5.67 -5.57
CA SER A 20 -35.85 -6.19 -4.61
C SER A 20 -34.89 -5.10 -4.19
N ARG A 21 -34.66 -5.06 -2.87
CA ARG A 21 -33.71 -4.23 -2.17
C ARG A 21 -32.39 -4.13 -2.95
N ALA A 22 -32.11 -2.98 -3.55
CA ALA A 22 -30.73 -2.59 -3.76
C ALA A 22 -30.18 -2.21 -2.38
N SER A 23 -29.79 -3.23 -1.59
CA SER A 23 -28.71 -3.05 -0.63
C SER A 23 -27.54 -2.52 -1.44
N THR A 24 -27.32 -1.22 -1.37
CA THR A 24 -26.13 -0.59 -1.92
C THR A 24 -24.92 -1.41 -1.48
N PRO A 25 -24.14 -2.03 -2.39
CA PRO A 25 -22.89 -2.63 -2.00
C PRO A 25 -22.01 -1.49 -1.51
N THR A 26 -21.77 -1.43 -0.19
CA THR A 26 -20.84 -0.48 0.41
C THR A 26 -19.51 -0.66 -0.32
N GLN A 27 -19.08 0.36 -1.05
CA GLN A 27 -18.06 0.28 -2.09
C GLN A 27 -16.79 -0.48 -1.64
N PRO A 28 -16.33 -1.48 -2.41
CA PRO A 28 -15.05 -2.14 -2.18
C PRO A 28 -13.84 -1.21 -2.31
N GLU A 29 -13.96 -0.08 -3.01
CA GLU A 29 -12.86 0.83 -3.36
C GLU A 29 -12.11 1.37 -2.13
N ASN A 30 -12.82 1.69 -1.04
CA ASN A 30 -12.20 2.19 0.19
C ASN A 30 -11.45 1.10 0.97
N PHE A 31 -11.91 -0.15 0.91
CA PHE A 31 -11.25 -1.29 1.57
C PHE A 31 -9.97 -1.71 0.85
N TYR A 32 -9.97 -1.74 -0.48
CA TYR A 32 -8.78 -2.04 -1.27
C TYR A 32 -7.72 -0.94 -1.10
N SER A 33 -8.13 0.34 -1.13
CA SER A 33 -7.25 1.48 -0.88
C SER A 33 -6.61 1.45 0.52
N THR A 34 -7.41 1.19 1.56
CA THR A 34 -6.92 1.11 2.95
C THR A 34 -5.99 -0.08 3.17
N CYS A 35 -6.31 -1.24 2.56
CA CYS A 35 -5.47 -2.45 2.65
C CYS A 35 -4.10 -2.25 1.98
N GLN A 36 -4.07 -1.59 0.81
CA GLN A 36 -2.82 -1.26 0.13
C GLN A 36 -1.98 -0.26 0.94
N LYS A 37 -2.61 0.77 1.51
CA LYS A 37 -1.93 1.75 2.38
C LYS A 37 -1.31 1.09 3.61
N LYS A 38 -2.03 0.16 4.25
CA LYS A 38 -1.50 -0.60 5.39
C LYS A 38 -0.26 -1.40 5.02
N LYS A 39 -0.30 -2.14 3.90
CA LYS A 39 0.87 -2.90 3.41
C LYS A 39 2.06 -2.00 3.10
N LEU A 40 1.82 -0.80 2.56
CA LEU A 40 2.89 0.16 2.29
C LEU A 40 3.56 0.64 3.59
N ILE A 41 2.77 0.99 4.61
CA ILE A 41 3.28 1.40 5.93
C ILE A 41 4.08 0.26 6.58
N GLU A 42 3.59 -0.98 6.51
CA GLU A 42 4.32 -2.16 7.01
C GLU A 42 5.68 -2.34 6.32
N LEU A 43 5.72 -2.14 5.00
CA LEU A 43 6.96 -2.20 4.23
C LEU A 43 7.92 -1.07 4.62
N GLU A 44 7.43 0.16 4.75
CA GLU A 44 8.23 1.32 5.18
C GLU A 44 8.80 1.12 6.59
N LEU A 45 7.99 0.66 7.54
CA LEU A 45 8.43 0.31 8.89
C LEU A 45 9.54 -0.73 8.89
N LYS A 46 9.44 -1.75 8.03
CA LYS A 46 10.49 -2.75 7.85
C LYS A 46 11.77 -2.11 7.29
N THR A 47 11.66 -1.28 6.27
CA THR A 47 12.81 -0.56 5.69
C THR A 47 13.52 0.32 6.71
N TYR A 48 12.78 1.06 7.54
CA TYR A 48 13.38 1.86 8.61
C TYR A 48 14.08 0.98 9.65
N THR A 49 13.46 -0.13 10.05
CA THR A 49 14.06 -1.09 11.01
C THR A 49 15.38 -1.65 10.46
N ASP A 50 15.37 -2.16 9.23
CA ASP A 50 16.57 -2.71 8.58
C ASP A 50 17.69 -1.64 8.45
N SER A 51 17.32 -0.39 8.14
CA SER A 51 18.26 0.73 8.02
C SER A 51 18.85 1.15 9.36
N ILE A 52 18.06 1.15 10.44
CA ILE A 52 18.52 1.42 11.80
C ILE A 52 19.55 0.38 12.20
N ASP A 53 19.25 -0.91 12.02
CA ASP A 53 20.15 -2.01 12.39
C ASP A 53 21.48 -1.93 11.64
N HIS A 54 21.42 -1.69 10.33
CA HIS A 54 22.62 -1.50 9.52
C HIS A 54 23.46 -0.32 10.01
N THR A 55 22.83 0.82 10.29
CA THR A 55 23.53 2.03 10.77
C THR A 55 24.16 1.81 12.15
N GLN A 56 23.50 1.08 13.04
CA GLN A 56 24.09 0.70 14.33
C GLN A 56 25.35 -0.14 14.18
N ILE A 57 25.37 -1.08 13.22
CA ILE A 57 26.56 -1.89 12.92
C ILE A 57 27.71 -0.99 12.45
N LEU A 58 27.43 -0.02 11.57
CA LEU A 58 28.44 0.94 11.12
C LEU A 58 29.01 1.77 12.28
N ILE A 59 28.14 2.32 13.14
CA ILE A 59 28.57 3.10 14.32
C ILE A 59 29.48 2.25 15.22
N LYS A 60 29.06 1.00 15.53
CA LYS A 60 29.87 0.06 16.33
C LYS A 60 31.23 -0.22 15.69
N ASN A 61 31.27 -0.39 14.37
CA ASN A 61 32.52 -0.64 13.65
C ASN A 61 33.45 0.58 13.64
N LEU A 62 32.89 1.79 13.53
CA LEU A 62 33.65 3.04 13.60
C LEU A 62 34.18 3.29 15.02
N ASP A 63 33.38 2.97 16.04
CA ASP A 63 33.78 3.05 17.45
C ASP A 63 34.97 2.12 17.75
N ARG A 64 34.91 0.88 17.28
CA ARG A 64 36.02 -0.09 17.38
C ARG A 64 37.30 0.36 16.68
N GLN A 65 37.19 1.23 15.68
CA GLN A 65 38.32 1.81 14.97
C GLN A 65 38.83 3.11 15.62
N GLY A 66 38.23 3.58 16.72
CA GLY A 66 38.61 4.82 17.38
C GLY A 66 38.24 6.08 16.59
N LEU A 67 37.23 5.99 15.71
CA LEU A 67 36.83 7.07 14.82
C LEU A 67 35.71 7.94 15.39
N GLN A 68 35.52 8.01 16.71
CA GLN A 68 34.41 8.76 17.33
C GLN A 68 34.44 10.25 16.99
N ASN A 69 35.63 10.82 16.77
CA ASN A 69 35.81 12.22 16.39
C ASN A 69 35.75 12.45 14.87
N HIS A 70 35.64 11.38 14.07
CA HIS A 70 35.59 11.51 12.62
C HIS A 70 34.17 11.94 12.18
N PRO A 71 34.03 12.84 11.19
CA PRO A 71 32.71 13.30 10.73
C PRO A 71 31.75 12.17 10.33
N ILE A 72 32.30 11.06 9.82
CA ILE A 72 31.50 9.88 9.45
C ILE A 72 30.77 9.27 10.66
N TYR A 73 31.37 9.27 11.85
CA TYR A 73 30.75 8.74 13.07
C TYR A 73 29.58 9.63 13.46
N THR A 74 29.81 10.93 13.59
CA THR A 74 28.77 11.91 13.91
C THR A 74 27.62 11.90 12.90
N ASN A 75 27.92 11.75 11.60
CA ASN A 75 26.89 11.66 10.57
C ASN A 75 26.04 10.40 10.72
N ASN A 76 26.65 9.24 10.97
CA ASN A 76 25.89 8.01 11.21
C ASN A 76 25.04 8.10 12.50
N CYS A 77 25.54 8.75 13.56
CA CYS A 77 24.77 8.99 14.78
C CYS A 77 23.56 9.91 14.55
N LYS A 78 23.69 10.96 13.72
CA LYS A 78 22.54 11.79 13.33
C LYS A 78 21.56 11.04 12.43
N MET A 79 22.08 10.23 11.51
CA MET A 79 21.26 9.44 10.60
C MET A 79 20.40 8.44 11.36
N ILE A 80 20.96 7.70 12.31
CA ILE A 80 20.17 6.76 13.12
C ILE A 80 19.10 7.47 13.95
N GLN A 81 19.39 8.64 14.53
CA GLN A 81 18.38 9.45 15.22
C GLN A 81 17.23 9.84 14.29
N GLY A 82 17.55 10.28 13.06
CA GLY A 82 16.55 10.59 12.04
C GLY A 82 15.70 9.38 11.65
N LEU A 83 16.34 8.22 11.44
CA LEU A 83 15.63 6.97 11.08
C LEU A 83 14.71 6.49 12.21
N ILE A 84 15.15 6.57 13.47
CA ILE A 84 14.32 6.25 14.64
C ILE A 84 13.10 7.17 14.68
N HIS A 85 13.32 8.48 14.52
CA HIS A 85 12.22 9.44 14.52
C HIS A 85 11.21 9.18 13.39
N GLN A 86 11.66 8.90 12.17
CA GLN A 86 10.76 8.58 11.06
C GLN A 86 9.97 7.28 11.30
N ARG A 87 10.60 6.27 11.90
CA ARG A 87 9.92 5.02 12.26
C ARG A 87 8.83 5.26 13.30
N GLU A 88 9.08 6.10 14.31
CA GLU A 88 8.10 6.46 15.34
C GLU A 88 6.88 7.18 14.77
N LEU A 89 7.03 7.96 13.70
CA LEU A 89 5.90 8.61 13.01
C LEU A 89 4.98 7.63 12.28
N LEU A 90 5.43 6.39 12.05
CA LEU A 90 4.69 5.35 11.34
C LEU A 90 4.07 4.29 12.27
N THR A 91 4.37 4.32 13.59
CA THR A 91 3.83 3.41 14.62
C THR A 91 2.73 4.05 15.44
#